data_AF-A0A8T4RAN4-F1
#
_entry.id   AF-A0A8T4RAN4-F1
#
_cell.length_a   1.000
_cell.length_b   1.000
_cell.length_c   1.000
_cell.angle_alpha   90.00
_cell.angle_beta   90.00
_cell.angle_gamma   90.00
#
_symmetry.space_group_name_H-M   'P 1'
#
loop_
_entity.id
_entity.type
_entity.pdbx_description
1 polymer ?
#
loop_
_entity_poly.entity_id
_entity_poly.type
_entity_poly.pdbx_seq_one_letter_code
_entity_poly.pdbx_strand_id
1 'polypeptide(L)'
;ESMVLDDLIAVFEIERSEASALFENPHFHHKGKSVAEFKELINDIANVYQWTTEAVKKAILAFPPFAGYDHERVVREGTEVYHDETAVKKAILAHPPFAGLNHERVV
;
A
#
# COMPACT_ATOMS: atom_id res chain seq x y z
N GLU A 1 12.58 -6.14 17.29
CA GLU A 1 11.78 -7.37 17.07
C GLU A 1 11.06 -7.21 15.75
N SER A 2 11.10 -8.23 14.88
CA SER A 2 10.33 -8.22 13.63
C SER A 2 8.88 -8.57 13.91
N MET A 3 7.97 -8.04 13.09
CA MET A 3 6.54 -8.31 13.21
C MET A 3 6.20 -9.80 13.11
N VAL A 4 5.29 -10.23 13.98
CA VAL A 4 4.64 -11.54 13.94
C VAL A 4 3.20 -11.43 13.44
N LEU A 5 2.52 -12.57 13.29
CA LEU A 5 1.15 -12.62 12.80
C LEU A 5 0.17 -11.81 13.66
N ASP A 6 0.27 -11.90 14.98
CA ASP A 6 -0.63 -11.18 15.90
C ASP A 6 -0.40 -9.65 15.84
N ASP A 7 0.79 -9.20 15.46
CA ASP A 7 1.04 -7.77 15.20
C ASP A 7 0.27 -7.27 13.98
N LEU A 8 0.19 -8.08 12.90
CA LEU A 8 -0.60 -7.72 11.72
C LEU A 8 -2.09 -7.64 12.04
N ILE A 9 -2.60 -8.56 12.87
CA ILE A 9 -3.98 -8.51 13.37
C ILE A 9 -4.23 -7.17 14.07
N ALA A 10 -3.32 -6.76 14.95
CA ALA A 10 -3.46 -5.50 15.70
C ALA A 10 -3.28 -4.25 14.82
N VAL A 11 -2.39 -4.29 13.82
CA VAL A 11 -2.16 -3.14 12.92
C VAL A 11 -3.31 -2.94 11.96
N PHE A 12 -3.82 -4.03 11.37
CA PHE A 12 -4.85 -3.97 10.34
C PHE A 12 -6.27 -4.07 10.90
N GLU A 13 -6.45 -4.49 12.15
CA GLU A 13 -7.74 -4.70 12.81
C GLU A 13 -8.62 -5.71 12.02
N ILE A 14 -7.98 -6.80 11.58
CA ILE A 14 -8.55 -7.86 10.72
C ILE A 14 -8.59 -9.21 11.43
N GLU A 15 -9.29 -10.18 10.84
CA GLU A 15 -9.29 -11.54 11.37
C GLU A 15 -7.95 -12.26 11.14
N ARG A 16 -7.67 -13.27 11.97
CA ARG A 16 -6.44 -14.07 11.87
C ARG A 16 -6.26 -14.72 10.49
N SER A 17 -7.35 -15.14 9.84
CA SER A 17 -7.32 -15.73 8.50
C SER A 17 -6.77 -14.75 7.46
N GLU A 18 -7.24 -13.50 7.47
CA GLU A 18 -6.78 -12.43 6.58
C GLU A 18 -5.34 -12.04 6.88
N ALA A 19 -5.00 -11.88 8.17
CA ALA A 19 -3.64 -11.61 8.58
C ALA A 19 -2.69 -12.73 8.14
N SER A 20 -3.13 -14.00 8.22
CA SER A 20 -2.36 -15.16 7.79
C SER A 20 -2.14 -15.14 6.29
N ALA A 21 -3.18 -14.85 5.51
CA ALA A 21 -3.08 -14.74 4.06
C ALA A 21 -2.09 -13.64 3.63
N LEU A 22 -2.09 -12.48 4.31
CA LEU A 22 -1.12 -11.42 4.09
C LEU A 22 0.30 -11.85 4.51
N PHE A 23 0.44 -12.47 5.69
CA PHE A 23 1.72 -12.92 6.23
C PHE A 23 2.33 -14.08 5.45
N GLU A 24 1.55 -14.90 4.75
CA GLU A 24 2.05 -15.98 3.90
C GLU A 24 2.29 -15.51 2.46
N ASN A 25 1.77 -14.35 2.07
CA ASN A 25 1.93 -13.83 0.72
C ASN A 25 3.43 -13.67 0.38
N PRO A 26 3.90 -14.26 -0.75
CA PRO A 26 5.30 -14.20 -1.13
C PRO A 26 5.75 -12.79 -1.53
N HIS A 27 4.82 -11.92 -1.94
CA HIS A 27 5.12 -10.56 -2.36
C HIS A 27 4.96 -9.52 -1.23
N PHE A 28 4.61 -9.95 -0.01
CA PHE A 28 4.59 -9.08 1.15
C PHE A 28 5.97 -9.07 1.84
N HIS A 29 6.87 -8.18 1.43
CA HIS A 29 8.26 -8.20 1.89
C HIS A 29 8.51 -7.41 3.20
N HIS A 30 7.46 -7.02 3.93
CA HIS A 30 7.59 -6.14 5.11
C HIS A 30 7.57 -6.87 6.46
N LYS A 31 7.55 -8.21 6.47
CA LYS A 31 7.53 -9.04 7.69
C LYS A 31 8.76 -8.82 8.59
N GLY A 32 9.88 -8.40 8.01
CA GLY A 32 11.11 -8.10 8.75
C GLY A 32 11.11 -6.76 9.50
N LYS A 33 10.14 -5.87 9.22
CA LYS A 33 10.00 -4.59 9.93
C LYS A 33 9.43 -4.80 11.33
N SER A 34 9.76 -3.91 12.25
CA SER A 34 9.05 -3.76 13.51
C SER A 34 7.67 -3.13 13.30
N VAL A 35 6.78 -3.29 14.29
CA VAL A 35 5.43 -2.70 14.26
C VAL A 35 5.48 -1.18 14.09
N ALA A 36 6.43 -0.52 14.76
CA ALA A 36 6.60 0.94 14.67
C ALA A 36 6.97 1.36 13.24
N GLU A 37 8.02 0.74 12.67
CA GLU A 37 8.47 1.03 11.30
C GLU A 37 7.38 0.76 10.26
N PHE A 38 6.54 -0.26 10.48
CA PHE A 38 5.46 -0.57 9.56
C PHE A 38 4.26 0.39 9.70
N LYS A 39 3.96 0.88 10.91
CA LYS A 39 2.99 1.95 11.10
C LYS A 39 3.47 3.27 10.51
N GLU A 40 4.75 3.60 10.65
CA GLU A 40 5.36 4.75 9.99
C GLU A 40 5.28 4.63 8.47
N LEU A 41 5.59 3.46 7.91
CA LEU A 41 5.39 3.19 6.48
C LEU A 41 3.94 3.49 6.05
N ILE A 42 2.93 2.98 6.76
CA ILE A 42 1.52 3.25 6.44
C ILE A 42 1.22 4.75 6.49
N ASN A 43 1.76 5.48 7.47
CA ASN A 43 1.58 6.93 7.59
C ASN A 43 2.26 7.69 6.45
N ASP A 44 3.48 7.32 6.07
CA ASP A 44 4.22 7.94 4.97
C ASP A 44 3.47 7.77 3.65
N ILE A 45 2.96 6.56 3.40
CA ILE A 45 2.10 6.29 2.25
C ILE A 45 0.84 7.16 2.32
N ALA A 46 0.16 7.19 3.47
CA ALA A 46 -1.06 8.00 3.65
C ALA A 46 -0.82 9.50 3.39
N ASN A 47 0.36 10.01 3.78
CA ASN A 47 0.78 11.38 3.51
C ASN A 47 0.98 11.64 2.01
N VAL A 48 1.58 10.71 1.25
CA VAL A 48 1.72 10.87 -0.21
C VAL A 48 0.35 10.98 -0.88
N TYR A 49 -0.61 10.12 -0.50
CA TYR A 49 -1.96 10.15 -1.06
C TYR A 49 -2.87 11.22 -0.47
N GLN A 50 -2.44 11.91 0.60
CA GLN A 50 -3.27 12.83 1.39
C GLN A 50 -4.61 12.18 1.80
N TRP A 51 -4.53 10.94 2.28
CA TRP A 51 -5.68 10.11 2.61
C TRP A 51 -5.54 9.46 4.00
N THR A 52 -6.53 8.67 4.40
CA THR A 52 -6.50 7.95 5.68
C THR A 52 -5.59 6.72 5.62
N THR A 53 -4.94 6.42 6.74
CA THR A 53 -4.19 5.16 6.96
C THR A 53 -5.07 3.93 6.72
N GLU A 54 -6.36 4.02 7.03
CA GLU A 54 -7.34 2.96 6.76
C GLU A 54 -7.49 2.65 5.26
N ALA A 55 -7.45 3.67 4.39
CA ALA A 55 -7.48 3.43 2.95
C ALA A 55 -6.19 2.75 2.46
N VAL A 56 -5.05 3.13 3.03
CA VAL A 56 -3.76 2.49 2.73
C VAL A 56 -3.75 1.05 3.20
N LYS A 57 -4.19 0.76 4.43
CA LYS A 57 -4.33 -0.60 4.95
C LYS A 57 -5.18 -1.47 4.01
N LYS A 58 -6.32 -0.96 3.57
CA LYS A 58 -7.19 -1.66 2.59
C LYS A 58 -6.48 -1.92 1.26
N ALA A 59 -5.71 -0.95 0.75
CA ALA A 59 -4.94 -1.12 -0.47
C ALA A 59 -3.85 -2.22 -0.33
N ILE A 60 -3.14 -2.25 0.80
CA ILE A 60 -2.13 -3.28 1.10
C ILE A 60 -2.78 -4.66 1.24
N LEU A 61 -3.94 -4.76 1.91
CA LEU A 61 -4.66 -6.03 2.03
C LEU A 61 -5.14 -6.56 0.67
N ALA A 62 -5.68 -5.68 -0.18
CA ALA A 62 -6.13 -6.04 -1.52
C ALA A 62 -4.96 -6.40 -2.45
N PHE A 63 -3.79 -5.77 -2.26
CA PHE A 63 -2.62 -5.98 -3.09
C PHE A 63 -1.33 -5.82 -2.26
N PRO A 64 -0.82 -6.90 -1.66
CA PRO A 64 0.34 -6.83 -0.76
C PRO A 64 1.63 -6.19 -1.31
N PRO A 65 1.96 -6.30 -2.63
CA PRO A 65 3.11 -5.58 -3.19
C PRO A 65 3.00 -4.06 -3.09
N PHE A 66 1.78 -3.52 -2.91
CA PHE A 66 1.53 -2.07 -2.82
C PHE A 66 2.41 -1.38 -1.79
N ALA A 67 2.61 -2.02 -0.62
CA ALA A 67 3.42 -1.47 0.47
C ALA A 67 4.90 -1.23 0.10
N GLY A 68 5.38 -1.87 -0.96
CA GLY A 68 6.77 -1.79 -1.43
C GLY A 68 7.00 -0.80 -2.55
N TYR A 69 5.99 -0.07 -3.01
CA TYR A 69 6.13 0.90 -4.09
C TYR A 69 6.76 2.22 -3.63
N ASP A 70 7.50 2.85 -4.53
CA ASP A 70 7.87 4.26 -4.42
C ASP A 70 6.65 5.10 -4.82
N HIS A 71 5.81 5.43 -3.83
CA HIS A 71 4.53 6.07 -4.10
C HIS A 71 4.65 7.51 -4.61
N GLU A 72 5.69 8.25 -4.24
CA GLU A 72 5.94 9.58 -4.80
C GLU A 72 6.22 9.48 -6.30
N ARG A 73 7.07 8.53 -6.69
CA ARG A 73 7.36 8.26 -8.10
C ARG A 73 6.12 7.83 -8.87
N VAL A 74 5.34 6.87 -8.35
CA VAL A 74 4.14 6.36 -9.02
C VAL A 74 3.12 7.48 -9.26
N VAL A 75 2.86 8.30 -8.23
CA VAL A 75 1.93 9.43 -8.35
C VAL A 75 2.43 10.44 -9.37
N ARG A 76 3.73 10.75 -9.37
CA ARG A 76 4.34 11.65 -10.36
C ARG A 76 4.16 11.12 -11.79
N GLU A 77 4.57 9.88 -12.05
CA GLU A 77 4.48 9.27 -13.39
C GLU A 77 3.03 9.21 -13.89
N GLY A 78 2.07 8.85 -13.03
CA GLY A 78 0.66 8.91 -13.39
C GLY A 78 0.17 10.33 -13.67
N THR A 79 0.57 11.30 -12.86
CA THR A 79 0.17 12.71 -13.03
C THR A 79 0.72 13.31 -14.32
N GLU A 80 1.94 12.95 -14.71
CA GLU A 80 2.54 13.37 -15.98
C GLU A 80 1.73 12.90 -17.19
N VAL A 81 1.11 11.71 -17.12
CA VAL A 81 0.30 11.12 -18.20
C VAL A 81 -1.14 11.63 -18.20
N TYR A 82 -1.80 11.64 -17.04
CA TYR A 82 -3.24 11.94 -16.94
C TYR A 82 -3.54 13.41 -16.63
N HIS A 83 -2.53 14.20 -16.23
CA HIS A 83 -2.63 15.61 -15.86
C HIS A 83 -3.62 15.92 -14.72
N ASP A 84 -4.00 14.90 -13.92
CA ASP A 84 -4.86 15.03 -12.74
C ASP A 84 -4.34 14.14 -11.59
N GLU A 85 -3.55 14.75 -10.71
CA GLU A 85 -2.95 14.08 -9.55
C GLU A 85 -4.01 13.50 -8.60
N THR A 86 -5.12 14.21 -8.41
CA THR A 86 -6.16 13.80 -7.45
C THR A 86 -6.89 12.57 -7.98
N ALA A 87 -7.23 12.56 -9.27
CA ALA A 87 -7.83 11.39 -9.92
C ALA A 87 -6.87 10.20 -9.90
N VAL A 88 -5.58 10.41 -10.16
CA VAL A 88 -4.55 9.36 -10.12
C VAL A 88 -4.44 8.76 -8.72
N LYS A 89 -4.26 9.57 -7.68
CA LYS A 89 -4.21 9.11 -6.28
C LYS A 89 -5.44 8.28 -5.91
N LYS A 90 -6.63 8.75 -6.29
CA LYS A 90 -7.89 8.04 -6.05
C LYS A 90 -7.95 6.72 -6.81
N ALA A 91 -7.53 6.69 -8.07
CA ALA A 91 -7.50 5.48 -8.90
C ALA A 91 -6.54 4.44 -8.33
N ILE A 92 -5.35 4.86 -7.88
CA ILE A 92 -4.38 3.97 -7.24
C ILE A 92 -4.94 3.36 -5.95
N LEU A 93 -5.51 4.16 -5.06
CA LEU A 93 -6.07 3.62 -3.81
C LEU A 93 -7.30 2.73 -4.05
N ALA A 94 -8.11 3.02 -5.07
CA ALA A 94 -9.25 2.19 -5.45
C ALA A 94 -8.82 0.90 -6.18
N HIS A 95 -7.71 0.93 -6.92
CA HIS A 95 -7.16 -0.19 -7.66
C HIS A 95 -5.62 -0.22 -7.53
N PRO A 96 -5.08 -0.78 -6.42
CA PRO A 96 -3.64 -0.74 -6.13
C PRO A 96 -2.71 -1.28 -7.22
N PRO A 97 -3.08 -2.28 -8.05
CA PRO A 97 -2.25 -2.70 -9.18
C PRO A 97 -2.00 -1.59 -10.20
N PHE A 98 -2.87 -0.58 -10.27
CA PHE A 98 -2.70 0.60 -11.14
C PHE A 98 -1.36 1.31 -10.91
N ALA A 99 -0.87 1.32 -9.65
CA ALA A 99 0.42 1.91 -9.29
C ALA A 99 1.62 1.26 -10.00
N GLY A 100 1.51 0.00 -10.41
CA GLY A 100 2.59 -0.74 -11.05
C GLY A 100 2.54 -0.72 -12.58
N LEU A 101 1.59 -0.01 -13.19
CA LEU A 101 1.42 -0.01 -14.64
C LEU A 101 2.38 0.96 -15.33
N ASN A 102 2.78 0.63 -16.56
CA ASN A 102 3.38 1.61 -17.46
C ASN A 102 2.26 2.49 -18.03
N HIS A 103 2.02 3.64 -17.41
CA HIS A 103 0.90 4.53 -17.74
C HIS A 103 0.92 5.06 -19.17
N GLU A 104 2.09 5.22 -19.81
CA GLU A 104 2.19 5.60 -21.23
C GLU A 104 1.57 4.58 -22.18
N ARG A 105 1.46 3.31 -21.75
CA ARG A 105 0.88 2.21 -22.54
C ARG A 105 -0.59 1.93 -22.23
N VAL A 106 -1.12 2.61 -21.21
CA VAL A 106 -2.51 2.44 -20.73
C VAL A 106 -3.46 3.42 -21.43
N VAL A 107 -2.92 4.53 -21.95
CA VAL A 107 -3.65 5.58 -22.70
C VAL A 107 -3.85 5.25 -24.18
#